data_AF-A0A0D2AKQ0-F1
#
_entry.id   AF-A0A0D2AKQ0-F1
#
_cell.length_a   1.000
_cell.length_b   1.000
_cell.length_c   1.000
_cell.angle_alpha   90.00
_cell.angle_beta   90.00
_cell.angle_gamma   90.00
#
_symmetry.space_group_name_H-M   'P 1'
#
loop_
_entity.id
_entity.type
_entity.pdbx_description
1 polymer ?
#
loop_
_entity_poly.entity_id
_entity_poly.type
_entity_poly.pdbx_seq_one_letter_code
_entity_poly.pdbx_strand_id
1 'polypeptide(L)'
;MDFRSKPAEKAVPSGFPQGRLLHALPATATHSYKARDSLELTLTRNQSLRILEAKGDWWYIARTTAGDEGWVPSSYIKLLATPQSLETHTFYLAWSQSVAEAILGGSKSSKGHRLDACSFPWLPPEICTCEEPSCRLRKQEQRPGACAHDVESLMKGVGGTRYGAGWLWRQSLMWHPDRFIKKFSDEFVVDGMRAVAEMFTILTELSLQERERERKEKEKVELGI
;
A
#
# COMPACT_ATOMS: atom_id res chain seq x y z
N MET A 1 45.01 12.29 28.27
CA MET A 1 44.24 11.37 27.42
C MET A 1 42.78 11.70 27.65
N ASP A 2 42.13 12.35 26.70
CA ASP A 2 40.67 12.42 26.61
C ASP A 2 40.32 12.80 25.18
N PHE A 3 40.21 11.78 24.34
CA PHE A 3 39.76 11.91 22.96
C PHE A 3 38.25 12.12 22.98
N ARG A 4 37.84 13.39 22.86
CA ARG A 4 36.52 13.75 22.33
C ARG A 4 36.32 13.06 20.98
N SER A 5 35.33 12.18 20.89
CA SER A 5 34.81 11.68 19.61
C SER A 5 33.28 11.72 19.63
N LYS A 6 32.72 12.91 19.36
CA LYS A 6 31.34 13.05 18.86
C LYS A 6 31.17 12.11 17.65
N PRO A 7 30.07 11.36 17.50
CA PRO A 7 29.71 10.82 16.21
C PRO A 7 29.48 11.98 15.23
N ALA A 8 30.00 11.87 14.02
CA ALA A 8 30.04 12.93 13.02
C ALA A 8 28.66 13.55 12.76
N GLU A 9 28.57 14.84 13.07
CA GLU A 9 27.47 15.74 12.78
C GLU A 9 27.52 16.08 11.27
N LYS A 10 26.67 15.45 10.47
CA LYS A 10 26.34 15.93 9.11
C LYS A 10 24.84 16.20 9.07
N ALA A 11 24.48 17.44 8.78
CA ALA A 11 23.11 17.89 8.62
C ALA A 11 22.39 17.08 7.52
N VAL A 12 21.14 16.67 7.78
CA VAL A 12 20.28 15.91 6.86
C VAL A 12 19.00 16.72 6.63
N PRO A 13 18.44 16.74 5.40
CA PRO A 13 17.46 17.72 4.99
C PRO A 13 16.09 17.51 5.65
N SER A 14 15.41 18.63 5.86
CA SER A 14 14.05 18.75 6.38
C SER A 14 13.04 17.98 5.51
N GLY A 15 12.41 16.94 6.06
CA GLY A 15 11.42 16.19 5.29
C GLY A 15 10.48 15.25 6.04
N PHE A 16 10.55 15.08 7.37
CA PHE A 16 9.61 14.21 8.07
C PHE A 16 9.03 14.85 9.34
N PRO A 17 7.69 14.87 9.51
CA PRO A 17 7.06 15.44 10.69
C PRO A 17 7.37 14.58 11.93
N GLN A 18 7.86 15.24 12.98
CA GLN A 18 8.25 14.63 14.25
C GLN A 18 7.02 14.04 14.98
N GLY A 19 7.11 12.78 15.44
CA GLY A 19 6.10 12.15 16.31
C GLY A 19 5.07 11.24 15.63
N ARG A 20 5.31 10.75 14.41
CA ARG A 20 4.39 9.79 13.76
C ARG A 20 4.56 8.39 14.36
N LEU A 21 3.47 7.81 14.85
CA LEU A 21 3.38 6.38 15.16
C LEU A 21 3.50 5.59 13.85
N LEU A 22 4.46 4.65 13.80
CA LEU A 22 4.81 3.90 12.60
C LEU A 22 4.14 2.52 12.53
N HIS A 23 3.08 2.29 13.33
CA HIS A 23 2.26 1.08 13.33
C HIS A 23 3.08 -0.23 13.22
N ALA A 24 4.21 -0.31 13.92
CA ALA A 24 5.10 -1.47 13.94
C ALA A 24 5.65 -1.90 12.56
N LEU A 25 6.12 -0.94 11.77
CA LEU A 25 6.73 -1.15 10.44
C LEU A 25 7.83 -2.24 10.47
N PRO A 26 7.78 -3.25 9.58
CA PRO A 26 8.84 -4.24 9.51
C PRO A 26 10.15 -3.59 9.06
N ALA A 27 11.25 -3.97 9.70
CA ALA A 27 12.58 -3.47 9.39
C ALA A 27 13.65 -4.54 9.60
N THR A 28 14.85 -4.29 9.07
CA THR A 28 16.04 -5.09 9.33
C THR A 28 17.21 -4.21 9.71
N ALA A 29 18.05 -4.66 10.63
CA ALA A 29 19.29 -3.98 10.97
C ALA A 29 20.32 -4.16 9.84
N THR A 30 20.85 -3.07 9.30
CA THR A 30 21.88 -3.12 8.24
C THR A 30 23.27 -3.44 8.80
N HIS A 31 23.50 -3.11 10.08
CA HIS A 31 24.75 -3.31 10.80
C HIS A 31 24.47 -3.70 12.26
N SER A 32 25.47 -4.28 12.93
CA SER A 32 25.39 -4.51 14.38
C SER A 32 25.58 -3.20 15.13
N TYR A 33 24.83 -3.01 16.22
CA TYR A 33 24.89 -1.84 17.09
C TYR A 33 24.91 -2.30 18.54
N LYS A 34 25.81 -1.77 19.36
CA LYS A 34 25.84 -2.06 20.79
C LYS A 34 25.19 -0.90 21.55
N ALA A 35 24.16 -1.20 22.34
CA ALA A 35 23.49 -0.22 23.17
C ALA A 35 24.47 0.47 24.11
N ARG A 36 24.33 1.80 24.25
CA ARG A 36 25.17 2.63 25.11
C ARG A 36 24.57 2.85 26.49
N ASP A 37 23.26 2.78 26.59
CA ASP A 37 22.51 2.90 27.84
C ASP A 37 21.33 1.91 27.90
N SER A 38 20.54 1.99 28.96
CA SER A 38 19.41 1.09 29.22
C SER A 38 18.16 1.38 28.38
N LEU A 39 18.12 2.51 27.67
CA LEU A 39 16.99 2.89 26.80
C LEU A 39 17.21 2.42 25.36
N GLU A 40 18.45 2.15 24.98
CA GLU A 40 18.84 1.68 23.65
C GLU A 40 18.78 0.14 23.50
N LEU A 41 18.49 -0.32 22.28
CA LEU A 41 18.54 -1.74 21.93
C LEU A 41 19.86 -2.11 21.26
N THR A 42 20.43 -3.25 21.67
CA THR A 42 21.55 -3.87 20.94
C THR A 42 21.01 -4.58 19.70
N LEU A 43 21.61 -4.30 18.55
CA LEU A 43 21.28 -4.89 17.26
C LEU A 43 22.39 -5.80 16.76
N THR A 44 21.98 -6.87 16.10
CA THR A 44 22.85 -7.71 15.27
C THR A 44 22.58 -7.41 13.81
N ARG A 45 23.60 -7.35 12.96
CA ARG A 45 23.42 -7.21 11.51
C ARG A 45 22.43 -8.24 10.97
N ASN A 46 21.52 -7.80 10.11
CA ASN A 46 20.41 -8.55 9.53
C ASN A 46 19.32 -9.00 10.52
N GLN A 47 19.35 -8.52 11.77
CA GLN A 47 18.30 -8.80 12.75
C GLN A 47 16.98 -8.16 12.30
N SER A 48 15.92 -8.94 12.33
CA SER A 48 14.56 -8.48 12.06
C SER A 48 13.95 -7.81 13.30
N LEU A 49 13.28 -6.69 13.08
CA LEU A 49 12.65 -5.88 14.13
C LEU A 49 11.44 -5.12 13.57
N ARG A 50 10.66 -4.50 14.46
CA ARG A 50 9.55 -3.62 14.08
C ARG A 50 9.76 -2.23 14.61
N ILE A 51 9.53 -1.22 13.79
CA ILE A 51 9.64 0.19 14.16
C ILE A 51 8.29 0.70 14.64
N LEU A 52 8.22 1.09 15.90
CA LEU A 52 7.01 1.55 16.57
C LEU A 52 6.78 3.06 16.35
N GLU A 53 7.84 3.86 16.43
CA GLU A 53 7.77 5.31 16.35
C GLU A 53 9.07 5.92 15.81
N ALA A 54 8.96 7.03 15.08
CA ALA A 54 10.09 7.90 14.76
C ALA A 54 10.25 9.00 15.82
N LYS A 55 11.42 9.04 16.46
CA LYS A 55 11.81 10.07 17.44
C LYS A 55 12.83 11.01 16.82
N GLY A 56 12.33 12.10 16.23
CA GLY A 56 13.15 12.99 15.42
C GLY A 56 13.70 12.28 14.19
N ASP A 57 14.80 12.78 13.65
CA ASP A 57 15.36 12.29 12.38
C ASP A 57 16.32 11.10 12.56
N TRP A 58 16.82 10.89 13.77
CA TRP A 58 17.99 10.02 14.02
C TRP A 58 17.67 8.76 14.81
N TRP A 59 16.52 8.70 15.45
CA TRP A 59 16.17 7.60 16.35
C TRP A 59 14.81 7.00 15.99
N TYR A 60 14.77 5.68 16.07
CA TYR A 60 13.54 4.91 16.09
C TYR A 60 13.35 4.27 17.45
N ILE A 61 12.10 4.18 17.88
CA ILE A 61 11.72 3.20 18.90
C ILE A 61 11.40 1.90 18.16
N ALA A 62 12.09 0.81 18.50
CA ALA A 62 11.92 -0.47 17.86
C ALA A 62 11.61 -1.58 18.86
N ARG A 63 10.98 -2.65 18.37
CA ARG A 63 10.71 -3.88 19.11
C ARG A 63 11.38 -5.07 18.42
N THR A 64 12.12 -5.88 19.17
CA THR A 64 12.72 -7.13 18.68
C THR A 64 11.67 -8.23 18.56
N THR A 65 12.00 -9.34 17.89
CA THR A 65 11.13 -10.53 17.85
C THR A 65 10.95 -11.19 19.22
N ALA A 66 11.88 -10.97 20.16
CA ALA A 66 11.80 -11.45 21.54
C ALA A 66 10.88 -10.58 22.41
N GLY A 67 10.45 -9.41 21.92
CA GLY A 67 9.56 -8.49 22.61
C GLY A 67 10.26 -7.30 23.27
N ASP A 68 11.60 -7.26 23.26
CA ASP A 68 12.36 -6.15 23.85
C ASP A 68 12.17 -4.87 23.05
N GLU A 69 12.05 -3.74 23.75
CA GLU A 69 11.88 -2.41 23.16
C GLU A 69 12.99 -1.45 23.56
N GLY A 70 13.30 -0.54 22.64
CA GLY A 70 14.22 0.54 22.93
C GLY A 70 14.63 1.31 21.69
N TRP A 71 15.55 2.24 21.89
CA TRP A 71 15.97 3.19 20.88
C TRP A 71 17.05 2.59 19.99
N VAL A 72 16.92 2.83 18.69
CA VAL A 72 17.90 2.41 17.69
C VAL A 72 18.19 3.55 16.72
N PRO A 73 19.45 3.71 16.28
CA PRO A 73 19.80 4.75 15.32
C PRO A 73 19.18 4.45 13.95
N SER A 74 18.51 5.43 13.35
CA SER A 74 17.80 5.27 12.07
C SER A 74 18.73 4.84 10.93
N SER A 75 20.00 5.27 10.95
CA SER A 75 21.03 4.90 9.97
C SER A 75 21.42 3.42 9.98
N TYR A 76 21.10 2.68 11.05
CA TYR A 76 21.36 1.25 11.18
C TYR A 76 20.15 0.41 10.77
N ILE A 77 19.05 1.05 10.39
CA ILE A 77 17.78 0.39 10.10
C ILE A 77 17.43 0.57 8.63
N LYS A 78 17.07 -0.53 7.98
CA LYS A 78 16.39 -0.54 6.69
C LYS A 78 14.94 -0.90 6.92
N LEU A 79 14.03 0.06 6.72
CA LEU A 79 12.60 -0.20 6.68
C LEU A 79 12.29 -1.11 5.47
N LEU A 80 11.49 -2.14 5.70
CA LEU A 80 11.06 -3.08 4.66
C LEU A 80 9.73 -2.66 4.03
N ALA A 81 9.07 -1.66 4.60
CA ALA A 81 7.87 -1.00 4.10
C ALA A 81 7.91 0.49 4.44
N THR A 82 7.22 1.32 3.67
CA THR A 82 6.98 2.73 4.05
C THR A 82 5.66 2.86 4.82
N PRO A 83 5.48 3.89 5.67
CA PRO A 83 4.19 4.13 6.35
C PRO A 83 3.03 4.19 5.36
N GLN A 84 3.24 4.91 4.25
CA GLN A 84 2.28 5.01 3.15
C GLN A 84 1.96 3.63 2.56
N SER A 85 2.95 2.74 2.38
CA SER A 85 2.67 1.39 1.89
C SER A 85 1.89 0.52 2.88
N LEU A 86 2.03 0.74 4.19
CA LEU A 86 1.20 0.07 5.19
C LEU A 86 -0.23 0.60 5.19
N GLU A 87 -0.40 1.92 5.19
CA GLU A 87 -1.72 2.57 5.10
C GLU A 87 -2.46 2.05 3.85
N THR A 88 -1.81 2.12 2.69
CA THR A 88 -2.36 1.56 1.44
C THR A 88 -2.65 0.07 1.52
N HIS A 89 -1.82 -0.73 2.18
CA HIS A 89 -2.09 -2.16 2.40
C HIS A 89 -3.31 -2.39 3.29
N THR A 90 -3.49 -1.59 4.35
CA THR A 90 -4.69 -1.67 5.21
C THR A 90 -5.96 -1.31 4.43
N PHE A 91 -5.93 -0.25 3.62
CA PHE A 91 -7.03 0.13 2.75
C PHE A 91 -7.33 -0.97 1.71
N TYR A 92 -6.30 -1.55 1.11
CA TYR A 92 -6.44 -2.67 0.18
C TYR A 92 -7.13 -3.87 0.82
N LEU A 93 -6.71 -4.29 2.02
CA LEU A 93 -7.30 -5.44 2.71
C LEU A 93 -8.78 -5.21 3.01
N ALA A 94 -9.12 -4.06 3.60
CA ALA A 94 -10.50 -3.70 3.92
C ALA A 94 -11.38 -3.67 2.66
N TRP A 95 -10.90 -3.03 1.59
CA TRP A 95 -11.59 -3.00 0.31
C TRP A 95 -11.75 -4.39 -0.31
N SER A 96 -10.69 -5.21 -0.31
CA SER A 96 -10.72 -6.56 -0.89
C SER A 96 -11.73 -7.48 -0.21
N GLN A 97 -11.95 -7.30 1.09
CA GLN A 97 -12.97 -8.01 1.84
C GLN A 97 -14.37 -7.58 1.37
N SER A 98 -14.63 -6.28 1.25
CA SER A 98 -15.90 -5.75 0.71
C SER A 98 -16.18 -6.26 -0.71
N VAL A 99 -15.14 -6.31 -1.57
CA VAL A 99 -15.24 -6.90 -2.91
C VAL A 99 -15.61 -8.38 -2.85
N ALA A 100 -14.98 -9.15 -1.97
CA ALA A 100 -15.30 -10.57 -1.80
C ALA A 100 -16.75 -10.77 -1.34
N GLU A 101 -17.22 -9.96 -0.39
CA GLU A 101 -18.60 -10.01 0.10
C GLU A 101 -19.62 -9.69 -1.01
N ALA A 102 -19.35 -8.68 -1.84
CA ALA A 102 -20.22 -8.27 -2.94
C ALA A 102 -20.23 -9.25 -4.13
N ILE A 103 -19.05 -9.76 -4.51
CA ILE A 103 -18.89 -10.59 -5.71
C ILE A 103 -19.15 -12.07 -5.40
N LEU A 104 -18.51 -12.61 -4.36
CA LEU A 104 -18.53 -14.04 -4.04
C LEU A 104 -19.71 -14.43 -3.15
N GLY A 105 -20.35 -13.45 -2.50
CA GLY A 105 -21.43 -13.69 -1.55
C GLY A 105 -20.89 -14.25 -0.25
N GLY A 106 -20.88 -13.44 0.81
CA GLY A 106 -20.52 -13.92 2.14
C GLY A 106 -21.42 -15.08 2.57
N SER A 107 -20.90 -16.00 3.40
CA SER A 107 -21.63 -17.17 3.92
C SER A 107 -22.91 -16.82 4.72
N LYS A 108 -23.19 -15.53 4.93
CA LYS A 108 -24.36 -14.99 5.63
C LYS A 108 -25.29 -14.15 4.75
N SER A 109 -25.08 -14.10 3.42
CA SER A 109 -26.01 -13.38 2.55
C SER A 109 -27.35 -14.09 2.53
N SER A 110 -28.33 -13.47 3.20
CA SER A 110 -29.75 -13.75 3.04
C SER A 110 -30.04 -13.86 1.55
N LYS A 111 -30.49 -15.04 1.09
CA LYS A 111 -30.84 -15.29 -0.32
C LYS A 111 -31.61 -14.08 -0.89
N GLY A 112 -31.00 -13.35 -1.81
CA GLY A 112 -31.66 -12.27 -2.55
C GLY A 112 -31.24 -10.83 -2.24
N HIS A 113 -30.25 -10.57 -1.38
CA HIS A 113 -29.75 -9.19 -1.20
C HIS A 113 -29.07 -8.69 -2.48
N ARG A 114 -29.65 -7.66 -3.11
CA ARG A 114 -29.09 -6.95 -4.26
C ARG A 114 -28.23 -5.78 -3.78
N LEU A 115 -27.10 -5.56 -4.45
CA LEU A 115 -26.16 -4.48 -4.18
C LEU A 115 -26.80 -3.12 -4.50
N ASP A 116 -26.75 -2.21 -3.54
CA ASP A 116 -27.13 -0.81 -3.66
C ASP A 116 -25.90 0.11 -3.49
N ALA A 117 -26.11 1.42 -3.49
CA ALA A 117 -25.03 2.39 -3.36
C ALA A 117 -24.27 2.28 -2.02
N CYS A 118 -24.88 1.77 -0.95
CA CYS A 118 -24.25 1.67 0.37
C CYS A 118 -23.47 0.35 0.54
N SER A 119 -23.91 -0.70 -0.13
CA SER A 119 -23.32 -2.05 -0.07
C SER A 119 -22.35 -2.35 -1.23
N PHE A 120 -22.26 -1.47 -2.22
CA PHE A 120 -21.28 -1.58 -3.30
C PHE A 120 -19.85 -1.35 -2.79
N PRO A 121 -18.85 -2.15 -3.24
CA PRO A 121 -17.46 -2.02 -2.82
C PRO A 121 -16.76 -0.82 -3.48
N TRP A 122 -17.12 0.39 -3.08
CA TRP A 122 -16.45 1.62 -3.51
C TRP A 122 -14.98 1.64 -3.08
N LEU A 123 -14.15 2.37 -3.83
CA LEU A 123 -12.78 2.60 -3.42
C LEU A 123 -12.74 3.47 -2.14
N PRO A 124 -11.81 3.21 -1.22
CA PRO A 124 -11.62 4.05 -0.05
C PRO A 124 -11.30 5.50 -0.45
N PRO A 125 -11.99 6.52 0.07
CA PRO A 125 -11.76 7.92 -0.28
C PRO A 125 -10.33 8.38 0.05
N GLU A 126 -9.67 7.74 1.03
CA GLU A 126 -8.28 7.98 1.41
C GLU A 126 -7.29 7.67 0.26
N ILE A 127 -7.69 6.80 -0.68
CA ILE A 127 -6.88 6.46 -1.85
C ILE A 127 -7.27 7.31 -3.07
N CYS A 128 -8.48 7.86 -3.12
CA CYS A 128 -8.99 8.63 -4.25
C CYS A 128 -8.48 10.08 -4.32
N THR A 129 -7.23 10.32 -3.94
CA THR A 129 -6.66 11.65 -3.69
C THR A 129 -5.83 12.22 -4.85
N CYS A 130 -5.69 11.51 -5.99
CA CYS A 130 -4.98 12.06 -7.15
C CYS A 130 -5.62 13.37 -7.66
N GLU A 131 -4.79 14.41 -7.78
CA GLU A 131 -5.21 15.75 -8.18
C GLU A 131 -4.72 16.16 -9.58
N GLU A 132 -4.19 15.24 -10.38
CA GLU A 132 -3.75 15.53 -11.75
C GLU A 132 -4.91 16.14 -12.56
N PRO A 133 -4.73 17.25 -13.31
CA PRO A 133 -5.84 17.95 -13.96
C PRO A 133 -6.70 17.05 -14.86
N SER A 134 -6.07 16.16 -15.64
CA SER A 134 -6.76 15.17 -16.47
C SER A 134 -7.55 14.14 -15.66
N CYS A 135 -7.07 13.80 -14.46
CA CYS A 135 -7.75 12.88 -13.55
C CYS A 135 -8.97 13.53 -12.88
N ARG A 136 -8.90 14.81 -12.50
CA ARG A 136 -10.04 15.52 -11.87
C ARG A 136 -11.28 15.50 -12.76
N LEU A 137 -11.11 15.80 -14.05
CA LEU A 137 -12.22 15.76 -15.03
C LEU A 137 -12.80 14.36 -15.14
N ARG A 138 -11.95 13.34 -15.29
CA ARG A 138 -12.37 11.94 -15.38
C ARG A 138 -13.16 11.50 -14.13
N LYS A 139 -12.71 11.86 -12.92
CA LYS A 139 -13.38 11.52 -11.65
C LYS A 139 -14.76 12.16 -11.50
N GLN A 140 -14.98 13.35 -12.06
CA GLN A 140 -16.27 14.04 -11.99
C GLN A 140 -17.29 13.42 -12.93
N GLU A 141 -16.86 13.00 -14.12
CA GLU A 141 -17.72 12.47 -15.17
C GLU A 141 -17.96 10.96 -15.04
N GLN A 142 -16.99 10.22 -14.48
CA GLN A 142 -17.00 8.76 -14.47
C GLN A 142 -17.09 8.19 -13.05
N ARG A 143 -17.95 7.17 -12.88
CA ARG A 143 -17.91 6.29 -11.70
C ARG A 143 -16.75 5.30 -11.88
N PRO A 144 -15.99 4.94 -10.84
CA PRO A 144 -16.32 5.07 -9.42
C PRO A 144 -15.89 6.37 -8.75
N GLY A 145 -15.51 7.41 -9.50
CA GLY A 145 -14.90 8.62 -8.92
C GLY A 145 -13.42 8.45 -8.58
N ALA A 146 -12.75 7.49 -9.23
CA ALA A 146 -11.32 7.23 -9.09
C ALA A 146 -10.66 7.20 -10.47
N CYS A 147 -9.38 7.59 -10.56
CA CYS A 147 -8.58 7.49 -11.78
C CYS A 147 -7.64 6.28 -11.73
N ALA A 148 -6.93 6.01 -12.83
CA ALA A 148 -5.96 4.92 -12.90
C ALA A 148 -4.85 5.04 -11.83
N HIS A 149 -4.42 6.25 -11.46
CA HIS A 149 -3.42 6.46 -10.41
C HIS A 149 -3.91 6.09 -9.01
N ASP A 150 -5.17 6.38 -8.69
CA ASP A 150 -5.74 5.98 -7.38
C ASP A 150 -5.87 4.46 -7.33
N VAL A 151 -6.39 3.85 -8.41
CA VAL A 151 -6.56 2.40 -8.49
C VAL A 151 -5.20 1.69 -8.44
N GLU A 152 -4.18 2.19 -9.16
CA GLU A 152 -2.82 1.64 -9.11
C GLU A 152 -2.24 1.74 -7.69
N SER A 153 -2.44 2.88 -7.02
CA SER A 153 -2.06 3.07 -5.62
C SER A 153 -2.70 1.99 -4.73
N LEU A 154 -4.02 1.81 -4.80
CA LEU A 154 -4.73 0.77 -4.05
C LEU A 154 -4.19 -0.63 -4.36
N MET A 155 -4.01 -0.95 -5.66
CA MET A 155 -3.58 -2.27 -6.12
C MET A 155 -2.18 -2.62 -5.64
N LYS A 156 -1.24 -1.65 -5.61
CA LYS A 156 0.10 -1.81 -5.01
C LYS A 156 0.03 -2.13 -3.52
N GLY A 157 -1.09 -1.79 -2.87
CA GLY A 157 -1.42 -2.19 -1.50
C GLY A 157 -1.46 -3.69 -1.27
N VAL A 158 -1.57 -4.56 -2.28
CA VAL A 158 -1.46 -6.03 -2.10
C VAL A 158 -0.10 -6.46 -1.53
N GLY A 159 0.93 -5.62 -1.75
CA GLY A 159 2.29 -5.83 -1.25
C GLY A 159 3.07 -6.97 -1.92
N GLY A 160 4.39 -6.97 -1.66
CA GLY A 160 5.31 -8.03 -2.07
C GLY A 160 5.41 -8.25 -3.58
N THR A 161 5.76 -9.49 -3.98
CA THR A 161 5.90 -9.92 -5.39
C THR A 161 4.57 -10.24 -6.07
N ARG A 162 3.43 -9.95 -5.43
CA ARG A 162 2.10 -10.31 -5.96
C ARG A 162 1.60 -9.31 -6.99
N TYR A 163 1.96 -8.05 -6.85
CA TYR A 163 1.63 -7.03 -7.84
C TYR A 163 2.41 -7.32 -9.14
N GLY A 164 1.71 -7.30 -10.27
CA GLY A 164 2.29 -7.55 -11.59
C GLY A 164 1.20 -7.72 -12.64
N ALA A 165 1.60 -7.74 -13.91
CA ALA A 165 0.69 -7.75 -15.04
C ALA A 165 -0.37 -8.86 -14.98
N GLY A 166 0.06 -10.09 -14.73
CA GLY A 166 -0.84 -11.26 -14.67
C GLY A 166 -1.81 -11.19 -13.50
N TRP A 167 -1.42 -10.55 -12.39
CA TRP A 167 -2.31 -10.37 -11.24
C TRP A 167 -3.35 -9.28 -11.50
N LEU A 168 -2.94 -8.13 -12.07
CA LEU A 168 -3.85 -7.05 -12.45
C LEU A 168 -4.93 -7.51 -13.42
N TRP A 169 -4.55 -8.32 -14.42
CA TRP A 169 -5.52 -8.92 -15.33
C TRP A 169 -6.53 -9.82 -14.61
N ARG A 170 -6.10 -10.65 -13.64
CA ARG A 170 -7.04 -11.44 -12.83
C ARG A 170 -7.97 -10.55 -12.01
N GLN A 171 -7.46 -9.42 -11.50
CA GLN A 171 -8.32 -8.44 -10.82
C GLN A 171 -9.35 -7.87 -11.78
N SER A 172 -8.98 -7.49 -13.02
CA SER A 172 -9.94 -6.95 -14.00
C SER A 172 -11.07 -7.92 -14.29
N LEU A 173 -10.79 -9.23 -14.39
CA LEU A 173 -11.83 -10.25 -14.59
C LEU A 173 -12.86 -10.33 -13.46
N MET A 174 -12.53 -9.93 -12.23
CA MET A 174 -13.52 -9.85 -11.15
C MET A 174 -14.54 -8.74 -11.39
N TRP A 175 -14.11 -7.67 -12.07
CA TRP A 175 -14.89 -6.50 -12.41
C TRP A 175 -15.52 -6.58 -13.81
N HIS A 176 -15.61 -7.76 -14.43
CA HIS A 176 -16.29 -7.90 -15.71
C HIS A 176 -17.80 -7.62 -15.57
N PRO A 177 -18.43 -6.77 -16.41
CA PRO A 177 -19.84 -6.40 -16.30
C PRO A 177 -20.81 -7.60 -16.19
N ASP A 178 -20.55 -8.68 -16.93
CA ASP A 178 -21.38 -9.90 -16.89
C ASP A 178 -21.53 -10.50 -15.48
N ARG A 179 -20.53 -10.31 -14.61
CA ARG A 179 -20.58 -10.81 -13.23
C ARG A 179 -21.59 -10.06 -12.37
N PHE A 180 -22.10 -8.91 -12.83
CA PHE A 180 -22.95 -8.00 -12.07
C PHE A 180 -24.37 -7.81 -12.63
N ILE A 181 -24.72 -8.40 -13.79
CA ILE A 181 -26.00 -8.19 -14.51
C ILE A 181 -27.24 -8.28 -13.61
N LYS A 182 -27.23 -9.18 -12.62
CA LYS A 182 -28.36 -9.42 -11.71
C LYS A 182 -28.04 -9.15 -10.24
N LYS A 183 -26.92 -8.48 -9.97
CA LYS A 183 -26.46 -8.23 -8.61
C LYS A 183 -26.98 -6.92 -8.05
N PHE A 184 -27.24 -5.91 -8.88
CA PHE A 184 -27.63 -4.57 -8.40
C PHE A 184 -29.14 -4.45 -8.12
N SER A 185 -29.47 -3.55 -7.20
CA SER A 185 -30.84 -3.04 -7.04
C SER A 185 -31.23 -2.24 -8.27
N ASP A 186 -32.52 -2.11 -8.52
CA ASP A 186 -33.02 -1.48 -9.74
C ASP A 186 -32.67 0.03 -9.77
N GLU A 187 -32.61 0.68 -8.60
CA GLU A 187 -32.22 2.08 -8.46
C GLU A 187 -30.72 2.33 -8.70
N PHE A 188 -29.88 1.32 -8.44
CA PHE A 188 -28.42 1.46 -8.47
C PHE A 188 -27.76 0.87 -9.71
N VAL A 189 -28.48 0.05 -10.50
CA VAL A 189 -27.90 -0.72 -11.62
C VAL A 189 -27.10 0.13 -12.61
N VAL A 190 -27.52 1.36 -12.90
CA VAL A 190 -26.83 2.24 -13.86
C VAL A 190 -25.48 2.70 -13.31
N ASP A 191 -25.45 3.24 -12.09
CA ASP A 191 -24.23 3.74 -11.47
C ASP A 191 -23.27 2.60 -11.09
N GLY A 192 -23.82 1.48 -10.61
CA GLY A 192 -23.06 0.26 -10.35
C GLY A 192 -22.39 -0.30 -11.60
N MET A 193 -23.13 -0.37 -12.72
CA MET A 193 -22.56 -0.85 -14.00
C MET A 193 -21.49 0.09 -14.55
N ARG A 194 -21.68 1.42 -14.44
CA ARG A 194 -20.64 2.40 -14.81
C ARG A 194 -19.37 2.20 -13.99
N ALA A 195 -19.51 2.06 -12.67
CA ALA A 195 -18.37 1.81 -11.78
C ALA A 195 -17.63 0.50 -12.12
N VAL A 196 -18.38 -0.58 -12.39
CA VAL A 196 -17.82 -1.88 -12.77
C VAL A 196 -17.07 -1.80 -14.11
N ALA A 197 -17.66 -1.17 -15.13
CA ALA A 197 -17.06 -1.03 -16.44
C ALA A 197 -15.76 -0.20 -16.40
N GLU A 198 -15.74 0.90 -15.64
CA GLU A 198 -14.52 1.70 -15.50
C GLU A 198 -13.44 0.97 -14.70
N MET A 199 -13.79 0.25 -13.63
CA MET A 199 -12.84 -0.59 -12.91
C MET A 199 -12.21 -1.66 -13.81
N PHE A 200 -13.02 -2.32 -14.64
CA PHE A 200 -12.52 -3.27 -15.64
C PHE A 200 -11.53 -2.61 -16.61
N THR A 201 -11.88 -1.43 -17.10
CA THR A 201 -11.07 -0.66 -18.06
C THR A 201 -9.73 -0.25 -17.45
N ILE A 202 -9.75 0.37 -16.27
CA ILE A 202 -8.56 0.82 -15.56
C ILE A 202 -7.63 -0.36 -15.25
N LEU A 203 -8.15 -1.46 -14.68
CA LEU A 203 -7.32 -2.61 -14.33
C LEU A 203 -6.71 -3.30 -15.57
N THR A 204 -7.43 -3.29 -16.69
CA THR A 204 -6.93 -3.79 -17.97
C THR A 204 -5.80 -2.90 -18.50
N GLU A 205 -5.98 -1.58 -18.45
CA GLU A 205 -4.95 -0.61 -18.81
C GLU A 205 -3.69 -0.77 -17.96
N LEU A 206 -3.83 -0.83 -16.63
CA LEU A 206 -2.71 -1.04 -15.71
C LEU A 206 -1.99 -2.36 -15.98
N SER A 207 -2.74 -3.44 -16.26
CA SER A 207 -2.16 -4.73 -16.65
C SER A 207 -1.28 -4.60 -17.90
N LEU A 208 -1.73 -3.85 -18.92
CA LEU A 208 -0.95 -3.64 -20.14
C LEU A 208 0.30 -2.80 -19.87
N GLN A 209 0.17 -1.70 -19.13
CA GLN A 209 1.30 -0.86 -18.74
C GLN A 209 2.36 -1.65 -17.97
N GLU A 210 1.96 -2.53 -17.05
CA GLU A 210 2.89 -3.34 -16.27
C GLU A 210 3.60 -4.38 -17.15
N ARG A 211 2.92 -4.99 -18.13
CA ARG A 211 3.59 -5.88 -19.12
C ARG A 211 4.69 -5.15 -19.89
N GLU A 212 4.43 -3.90 -20.26
CA GLU A 212 5.42 -3.08 -20.95
C GLU A 212 6.61 -2.71 -20.06
N ARG A 213 6.37 -2.40 -18.78
CA ARG A 213 7.43 -2.17 -17.79
C ARG A 213 8.28 -3.43 -17.61
N GLU A 214 7.65 -4.59 -17.42
CA GLU A 214 8.32 -5.88 -17.29
C GLU A 214 9.14 -6.22 -18.54
N ARG A 215 8.64 -5.92 -19.75
CA ARG A 215 9.40 -6.10 -21.01
C ARG A 215 10.62 -5.18 -21.07
N LYS A 216 10.45 -3.88 -20.80
CA LYS A 216 11.54 -2.90 -20.81
C LYS A 216 12.62 -3.23 -19.78
N GLU A 217 12.22 -3.74 -18.61
CA GLU A 217 13.18 -4.16 -17.58
C GLU A 217 13.99 -5.38 -18.02
N LYS A 218 13.35 -6.37 -18.66
CA LYS A 218 14.06 -7.52 -19.25
C LYS A 218 15.05 -7.08 -20.32
N GLU A 219 14.65 -6.18 -21.22
CA GLU A 219 15.53 -5.63 -22.26
C GLU A 219 16.74 -4.91 -21.64
N LYS A 220 16.56 -4.12 -20.57
CA LYS A 220 17.69 -3.47 -19.88
C LYS A 220 18.65 -4.47 -19.25
N VAL A 221 18.13 -5.51 -18.58
CA VAL A 221 18.92 -6.58 -17.98
C VAL A 221 19.70 -7.35 -19.05
N GLU A 222 19.09 -7.63 -20.21
CA GLU A 222 19.75 -8.28 -21.35
C GLU A 222 20.84 -7.39 -21.97
N LEU A 223 20.64 -6.06 -21.96
CA LEU A 223 21.62 -5.08 -22.44
C LEU A 223 22.72 -4.75 -21.41
N GLY A 224 22.63 -5.28 -20.18
CA GLY A 224 23.61 -5.03 -19.11
C GLY A 224 23.65 -3.57 -18.61
N ILE A 225 22.53 -2.84 -18.75
CA ILE A 225 22.36 -1.44 -18.33
C ILE A 225 21.79 -1.37 -16.91
#